data_AF-A0A2D1SUI4-F1
#
_entry.id   AF-A0A2D1SUI4-F1
#
_cell.length_a   1.000
_cell.length_b   1.000
_cell.length_c   1.000
_cell.angle_alpha   90.00
_cell.angle_beta   90.00
_cell.angle_gamma   90.00
#
_symmetry.space_group_name_H-M   'P 1'
#
loop_
_entity.id
_entity.type
_entity.pdbx_description
1 polymer ?
#
loop_
_entity_poly.entity_id
_entity_poly.type
_entity_poly.pdbx_seq_one_letter_code
_entity_poly.pdbx_strand_id
1 'polypeptide(L)'
;MNALMLEGWTPILLIGIMFIVVVFLISRKVTVEVLYLISSILSVICIGVVIYSITAVGGWDGIGLGFVTISIFIGIWIGTVIGVASKK
;
A
#
# COMPACT_ATOMS: atom_id res chain seq x y z
N MET A 1 -3.00 0.33 -28.59
CA MET A 1 -3.81 -0.16 -27.45
C MET A 1 -3.13 -1.24 -26.58
N ASN A 2 -1.96 -1.79 -26.94
CA ASN A 2 -1.29 -2.82 -26.12
C ASN A 2 -0.10 -2.33 -25.26
N ALA A 3 0.45 -1.14 -25.50
CA ALA A 3 1.61 -0.61 -24.75
C ALA A 3 1.19 0.11 -23.44
N LEU A 4 0.17 0.97 -23.51
CA LEU A 4 -0.40 1.71 -22.36
C LEU A 4 -0.84 0.82 -21.20
N MET A 5 -1.32 -0.39 -21.52
CA MET A 5 -1.77 -1.35 -20.52
C MET A 5 -0.64 -2.07 -19.80
N LEU A 6 0.59 -2.13 -20.35
CA LEU A 6 1.75 -2.72 -19.71
C LEU A 6 2.54 -1.66 -18.92
N GLU A 7 2.59 -0.43 -19.45
CA GLU A 7 3.18 0.74 -18.79
C GLU A 7 2.40 1.22 -17.55
N GLY A 8 1.11 0.86 -17.44
CA GLY A 8 0.31 1.19 -16.26
C GLY A 8 0.71 0.42 -15.00
N TRP A 9 1.32 -0.78 -15.11
CA TRP A 9 1.63 -1.63 -13.95
C TRP A 9 2.93 -1.25 -13.23
N THR A 10 3.92 -0.77 -13.96
CA THR A 10 5.20 -0.28 -13.40
C THR A 10 5.02 0.83 -12.36
N PRO A 11 4.25 1.92 -12.61
CA PRO A 11 4.03 2.96 -11.61
C PRO A 11 3.24 2.44 -10.40
N ILE A 12 2.34 1.47 -10.59
CA ILE A 12 1.58 0.83 -9.49
C ILE A 12 2.53 0.10 -8.54
N LEU A 13 3.43 -0.72 -9.09
CA LEU A 13 4.43 -1.44 -8.30
C LEU A 13 5.44 -0.49 -7.64
N LEU A 14 5.84 0.58 -8.32
CA LEU A 14 6.72 1.61 -7.76
C LEU A 14 6.10 2.30 -6.55
N ILE A 15 4.80 2.59 -6.57
CA ILE A 15 4.09 3.16 -5.42
C ILE A 15 4.10 2.18 -4.24
N GLY A 16 3.85 0.90 -4.49
CA GLY A 16 3.95 -0.14 -3.45
C GLY A 16 5.35 -0.18 -2.80
N ILE A 17 6.41 -0.14 -3.61
CA ILE A 17 7.81 -0.10 -3.13
C ILE A 17 8.09 1.17 -2.32
N MET A 18 7.60 2.32 -2.76
CA MET A 18 7.74 3.58 -2.03
C MET A 18 7.13 3.47 -0.62
N PHE A 19 5.95 2.86 -0.50
CA PHE A 19 5.31 2.64 0.79
C PHE A 19 6.11 1.69 1.70
N ILE A 20 6.73 0.64 1.15
CA ILE A 20 7.64 -0.22 1.91
C ILE A 20 8.76 0.62 2.54
N VAL A 21 9.41 1.48 1.75
CA VAL A 21 10.52 2.33 2.22
C VAL A 21 10.05 3.32 3.27
N VAL A 22 8.91 3.98 3.06
CA VAL A 22 8.35 4.95 4.01
C VAL A 22 8.00 4.28 5.34
N VAL A 23 7.29 3.15 5.32
CA VAL A 23 6.93 2.42 6.53
C VAL A 23 8.17 1.89 7.23
N PHE A 24 9.18 1.43 6.49
CA PHE A 24 10.46 1.05 7.07
C PHE A 24 11.17 2.23 7.76
N LEU A 25 11.19 3.42 7.17
CA LEU A 25 11.77 4.61 7.80
C LEU A 25 11.01 5.05 9.05
N ILE A 26 9.68 5.00 9.02
CA ILE A 26 8.83 5.25 10.19
C ILE A 26 9.15 4.24 11.28
N SER A 27 9.26 2.95 10.92
CA SER A 27 9.59 1.87 11.86
C SER A 27 10.82 2.19 12.67
N ARG A 28 11.87 2.72 12.04
CA ARG A 28 13.13 3.04 12.71
C ARG A 28 12.97 4.11 13.80
N LYS A 29 12.00 5.03 13.67
CA LYS A 29 11.79 6.15 14.60
C LYS A 29 10.74 5.90 15.68
N VAL A 30 9.78 5.01 15.47
CA VAL A 30 8.65 4.78 16.40
C VAL A 30 8.76 3.45 17.15
N THR A 31 8.08 3.27 18.28
CA THR A 31 8.03 1.97 18.96
C THR A 31 7.24 0.94 18.14
N VAL A 32 7.47 -0.35 18.39
CA VAL A 32 6.76 -1.44 17.67
C VAL A 32 5.24 -1.32 17.85
N GLU A 33 4.78 -0.93 19.04
CA GLU A 33 3.36 -0.71 19.33
C GLU A 33 2.75 0.41 18.48
N VAL A 34 3.44 1.55 18.37
CA VAL A 34 3.00 2.69 17.56
C VAL A 34 3.01 2.34 16.07
N LEU A 35 3.98 1.55 15.62
CA LEU A 35 4.03 1.07 14.25
C LEU A 35 2.82 0.18 13.91
N TYR A 36 2.45 -0.76 14.78
CA TYR A 36 1.24 -1.57 14.57
C TYR A 36 -0.03 -0.72 14.52
N LEU A 37 -0.15 0.31 15.36
CA LEU A 37 -1.29 1.24 15.31
C LEU A 37 -1.35 1.99 13.97
N ILE A 38 -0.23 2.55 13.51
CA ILE A 38 -0.15 3.27 12.23
C ILE A 38 -0.52 2.33 11.08
N SER A 39 0.05 1.12 11.04
CA SER A 39 -0.23 0.14 9.99
C SER A 39 -1.67 -0.36 10.01
N SER A 40 -2.29 -0.46 11.20
CA SER A 40 -3.71 -0.80 11.34
C SER A 40 -4.62 0.31 10.79
N ILE A 41 -4.35 1.58 11.14
CA ILE A 41 -5.12 2.72 10.61
C ILE A 41 -4.98 2.80 9.08
N LEU A 42 -3.77 2.68 8.56
CA LEU A 42 -3.51 2.68 7.11
C LEU A 42 -4.22 1.50 6.41
N SER A 43 -4.26 0.33 7.06
CA SER A 43 -4.99 -0.85 6.57
C SER A 43 -6.50 -0.59 6.45
N VAL A 44 -7.10 0.04 7.46
CA VAL A 44 -8.53 0.41 7.43
C VAL A 44 -8.81 1.39 6.29
N ILE A 45 -7.93 2.38 6.09
CA ILE A 45 -8.04 3.34 4.99
C ILE A 45 -7.95 2.60 3.64
N CYS A 46 -7.00 1.68 3.47
CA CYS A 46 -6.90 0.87 2.26
C CYS A 46 -8.18 0.07 1.98
N ILE A 47 -8.78 -0.56 3.00
CA ILE A 47 -10.05 -1.29 2.84
C ILE A 47 -11.16 -0.34 2.38
N GLY A 48 -11.27 0.85 2.98
CA GLY A 48 -12.23 1.86 2.58
C GLY A 48 -12.04 2.31 1.12
N VAL A 49 -10.79 2.53 0.69
CA VAL A 49 -10.47 2.92 -0.68
C VAL A 49 -10.77 1.78 -1.67
N VAL A 50 -10.51 0.52 -1.33
CA VAL A 50 -10.90 -0.63 -2.17
C VAL A 50 -12.41 -0.68 -2.37
N ILE A 51 -13.19 -0.50 -1.29
CA ILE A 51 -14.66 -0.47 -1.38
C ILE A 51 -15.10 0.69 -2.29
N TYR A 52 -14.57 1.90 -2.07
CA TYR A 52 -14.86 3.08 -2.89
C TYR A 52 -14.54 2.85 -4.38
N SER A 53 -13.42 2.19 -4.66
CA SER A 53 -12.98 1.83 -6.00
C SER A 53 -14.03 1.02 -6.76
N ILE A 54 -14.67 0.08 -6.06
CA ILE A 54 -15.68 -0.82 -6.62
C ILE A 54 -17.04 -0.13 -6.69
N THR A 55 -17.44 0.61 -5.65
CA THR A 55 -18.82 1.11 -5.51
C THR A 55 -19.06 2.47 -6.17
N ALA A 56 -18.05 3.34 -6.22
CA ALA A 56 -18.20 4.73 -6.66
C ALA A 56 -17.49 5.03 -7.99
N VAL A 57 -16.31 4.45 -8.23
CA VAL A 57 -15.56 4.69 -9.47
C VAL A 57 -16.00 3.71 -10.56
N GLY A 58 -15.88 2.41 -10.29
CA GLY A 58 -16.22 1.38 -11.27
C GLY A 58 -15.38 1.44 -12.56
N GLY A 59 -15.70 0.57 -13.52
CA GLY A 59 -15.00 0.54 -14.81
C GLY A 59 -13.50 0.23 -14.71
N TRP A 60 -12.75 0.60 -15.75
CA TRP A 60 -11.30 0.39 -15.81
C TRP A 60 -10.51 1.20 -14.77
N ASP A 61 -10.98 2.41 -14.47
CA ASP A 61 -10.32 3.30 -13.50
C ASP A 61 -10.46 2.77 -12.07
N GLY A 62 -11.63 2.22 -11.71
CA GLY A 62 -11.85 1.56 -10.44
C GLY A 62 -11.04 0.27 -10.27
N ILE A 63 -10.73 -0.44 -11.35
CA ILE A 63 -9.82 -1.60 -11.30
C ILE A 63 -8.39 -1.13 -11.01
N GLY A 64 -7.92 -0.09 -11.71
CA GLY A 64 -6.58 0.47 -11.49
C GLY A 64 -6.38 0.97 -10.05
N LEU A 65 -7.33 1.75 -9.54
CA LEU A 65 -7.30 2.26 -8.17
C LEU A 65 -7.32 1.13 -7.12
N GLY A 66 -8.09 0.07 -7.37
CA GLY A 66 -8.11 -1.13 -6.52
C GLY A 66 -6.74 -1.82 -6.47
N PHE A 67 -6.12 -2.04 -7.63
CA PHE A 67 -4.79 -2.65 -7.73
C PHE A 67 -3.70 -1.82 -7.03
N VAL A 68 -3.72 -0.49 -7.21
CA VAL A 68 -2.83 0.44 -6.48
C VAL A 68 -3.00 0.28 -4.97
N THR A 69 -4.25 0.28 -4.52
CA THR A 69 -4.55 0.22 -3.09
C THR A 69 -4.11 -1.11 -2.46
N ILE A 70 -4.27 -2.22 -3.18
CA ILE A 70 -3.78 -3.54 -2.75
C ILE A 70 -2.25 -3.57 -2.71
N SER A 71 -1.57 -2.98 -3.69
CA SER A 71 -0.10 -2.89 -3.69
C SER A 71 0.42 -2.09 -2.50
N ILE A 72 -0.22 -0.97 -2.19
CA ILE A 72 0.08 -0.15 -1.01
C ILE A 72 -0.15 -0.97 0.28
N PHE A 73 -1.27 -1.68 0.36
CA PHE A 73 -1.60 -2.53 1.50
C PHE A 73 -0.52 -3.58 1.76
N ILE A 74 -0.09 -4.29 0.72
CA ILE A 74 1.01 -5.25 0.79
C ILE A 74 2.30 -4.55 1.24
N GLY A 75 2.61 -3.38 0.68
CA GLY A 75 3.80 -2.61 1.03
C GLY A 75 3.83 -2.18 2.51
N ILE A 76 2.69 -1.77 3.07
CA ILE A 76 2.56 -1.43 4.49
C ILE A 76 2.92 -2.61 5.37
N TRP A 77 2.35 -3.79 5.10
CA TRP A 77 2.59 -4.98 5.90
C TRP A 77 4.02 -5.51 5.77
N ILE A 78 4.57 -5.53 4.55
CA ILE A 78 5.97 -5.91 4.34
C ILE A 78 6.91 -4.95 5.08
N GLY A 79 6.73 -3.63 4.93
CA GLY A 79 7.54 -2.62 5.62
C GLY A 79 7.42 -2.72 7.15
N THR A 80 6.22 -3.05 7.64
CA THR A 80 5.96 -3.30 9.07
C THR A 80 6.75 -4.50 9.57
N VAL A 81 6.63 -5.65 8.90
CA VAL A 81 7.31 -6.90 9.30
C VAL A 81 8.83 -6.72 9.28
N ILE A 82 9.38 -6.13 8.23
CA ILE A 82 10.82 -5.87 8.12
C ILE A 82 11.26 -4.90 9.23
N GLY A 83 10.48 -3.85 9.49
CA GLY A 83 10.76 -2.86 10.53
C GLY A 83 10.78 -3.47 11.93
N VAL A 84 9.83 -4.36 12.24
CA VAL A 84 9.79 -5.09 13.51
C VAL A 84 10.94 -6.08 13.61
N ALA A 85 11.21 -6.84 12.54
CA ALA A 85 12.32 -7.81 12.50
C ALA A 85 13.68 -7.13 12.69
N SER A 86 13.89 -5.94 12.12
CA SER A 86 15.14 -5.17 12.26
C SER A 86 15.37 -4.60 13.66
N LYS A 87 14.36 -4.57 14.52
CA LYS A 87 14.46 -4.08 15.91
C LYS A 87 14.70 -5.17 16.93
N LYS A 88 14.60 -6.43 16.51
CA LYS A 88 14.80 -7.61 17.34
C LYS A 88 16.25 -8.08 17.21
#